data_AF-A0A5D4XLC4-F1
#
_entry.id   AF-A0A5D4XLC4-F1
#
_cell.length_a   1.000
_cell.length_b   1.000
_cell.length_c   1.000
_cell.angle_alpha   90.00
_cell.angle_beta   90.00
_cell.angle_gamma   90.00
#
_symmetry.space_group_name_H-M   'P 1'
#
loop_
_entity.id
_entity.type
_entity.pdbx_description
1 polymer ?
#
loop_
_entity_poly.entity_id
_entity_poly.type
_entity_poly.pdbx_seq_one_letter_code
_entity_poly.pdbx_strand_id
1 'polypeptide(L)'
;MVQTLATVVFVMLAVIALAVAALLACIWGQSLRQPPAFAMIVEKYYACPERKALHGGIFGKGPTRTLFPEGQRQWCWRSEWQEIDRAEFRRLATQWHGVDWSREGEWWNRE
;
A
#
# COMPACT_ATOMS: atom_id res chain seq x y z
N MET A 1 21.17 -45.99 12.55
CA MET A 1 19.81 -45.83 11.98
C MET A 1 18.99 -44.78 12.74
N VAL A 2 18.91 -44.85 14.08
CA VAL A 2 18.21 -43.84 14.91
C VAL A 2 18.85 -42.45 14.82
N GLN A 3 20.19 -42.37 14.86
CA GLN A 3 20.93 -41.10 14.80
C GLN A 3 20.80 -40.39 13.44
N THR A 4 20.78 -41.14 12.33
CA THR A 4 20.52 -40.59 10.99
C THR A 4 19.08 -40.09 10.83
N LEU A 5 18.09 -40.80 11.37
CA LEU A 5 16.70 -40.35 11.40
C LEU A 5 16.52 -39.07 12.22
N ALA A 6 17.15 -38.99 13.39
CA ALA A 6 17.11 -37.79 14.23
C ALA A 6 17.69 -36.56 13.50
N THR A 7 18.86 -36.70 12.87
CA THR A 7 19.47 -35.60 12.10
C THR A 7 18.59 -35.15 10.94
N VAL A 8 17.96 -36.07 10.20
CA VAL A 8 17.05 -35.73 9.10
C VAL A 8 15.83 -34.96 9.62
N VAL A 9 15.24 -35.38 10.74
CA VAL A 9 14.10 -34.67 11.36
C VAL A 9 14.51 -33.27 11.80
N PHE A 10 15.66 -33.10 12.45
CA PHE A 10 16.16 -31.78 12.86
C PHE A 10 16.40 -30.85 11.67
N VAL A 11 16.99 -31.36 10.57
CA VAL A 11 17.21 -30.58 9.35
C VAL A 11 15.87 -30.16 8.74
N MET A 12 14.90 -31.07 8.66
CA MET A 12 13.55 -30.75 8.14
C MET A 12 12.86 -29.66 8.96
N LEU A 13 12.91 -29.75 10.30
CA LEU A 13 12.35 -28.73 11.19
C LEU A 13 13.05 -27.37 11.00
N ALA A 14 14.38 -27.36 10.87
CA ALA A 14 15.13 -26.13 10.63
C ALA A 14 14.76 -25.47 9.29
N VAL A 15 14.60 -26.25 8.21
CA VAL A 15 14.17 -25.75 6.91
C VAL A 15 12.76 -25.15 6.97
N ILE A 16 11.83 -25.83 7.65
CA ILE A 16 10.46 -25.32 7.83
C ILE A 16 10.47 -24.00 8.63
N ALA A 17 11.23 -23.95 9.73
CA ALA A 17 11.34 -22.73 10.53
C ALA A 17 11.90 -21.55 9.72
N LEU A 18 12.93 -21.79 8.90
CA LEU A 18 13.48 -20.78 8.00
C LEU A 18 12.47 -20.31 6.95
N ALA A 19 11.72 -21.25 6.35
CA ALA A 19 10.69 -20.92 5.38
C ALA A 19 9.57 -20.05 5.99
N VAL A 20 9.11 -20.41 7.20
CA VAL A 20 8.10 -19.62 7.94
C VAL A 20 8.63 -18.24 8.29
N ALA A 21 9.88 -18.14 8.77
CA ALA A 21 10.50 -16.86 9.09
C ALA A 21 10.60 -15.95 7.84
N ALA A 22 10.99 -16.51 6.69
CA ALA A 22 11.05 -15.78 5.43
C ALA A 22 9.66 -15.29 4.97
N LEU A 23 8.64 -16.14 5.09
CA LEU A 23 7.24 -15.77 4.80
C LEU A 23 6.77 -14.62 5.69
N LEU A 24 7.00 -14.71 6.99
CA LEU A 24 6.62 -13.65 7.94
C LEU A 24 7.34 -12.33 7.64
N ALA A 25 8.63 -12.38 7.30
CA ALA A 25 9.39 -11.19 6.91
C ALA A 25 8.85 -10.54 5.64
N CYS A 26 8.48 -11.33 4.63
CA CYS A 26 7.85 -10.84 3.40
C CYS A 26 6.48 -10.19 3.67
N ILE A 27 5.63 -10.84 4.46
CA ILE A 27 4.31 -10.32 4.84
C ILE A 27 4.45 -9.00 5.59
N TRP A 28 5.35 -8.94 6.56
CA TRP A 28 5.61 -7.73 7.33
C TRP A 28 6.14 -6.60 6.46
N GLY A 29 7.08 -6.89 5.56
CA GLY A 29 7.60 -5.93 4.59
C GLY A 29 6.53 -5.39 3.64
N GLN A 30 5.57 -6.21 3.22
CA GLN A 30 4.43 -5.74 2.42
C GLN A 30 3.48 -4.86 3.24
N SER A 31 3.18 -5.23 4.49
CA SER A 31 2.33 -4.44 5.39
C SER A 31 2.87 -3.03 5.62
N LEU A 32 4.20 -2.88 5.73
CA LEU A 32 4.86 -1.58 5.88
C LEU A 32 4.80 -0.69 4.63
N ARG A 33 4.49 -1.24 3.46
CA ARG A 33 4.41 -0.50 2.18
C ARG A 33 2.98 -0.18 1.76
N GLN A 34 1.99 -0.67 2.51
CA GLN A 34 0.60 -0.38 2.24
C GLN A 34 0.22 1.01 2.78
N PRO A 35 -0.68 1.72 2.10
CA PRO A 35 -1.34 2.88 2.69
C PRO A 35 -2.07 2.46 4.00
N PRO A 36 -2.39 3.42 4.88
CA PRO A 36 -3.05 3.11 6.15
C PRO A 36 -4.30 2.25 5.93
N ALA A 37 -4.49 1.21 6.74
CA ALA A 37 -5.66 0.34 6.64
C ALA A 37 -6.89 0.99 7.30
N PHE A 38 -8.08 0.78 6.72
CA PHE A 38 -9.34 1.31 7.25
C PHE A 38 -10.32 0.19 7.54
N ALA A 39 -10.83 0.14 8.77
CA ALA A 39 -11.81 -0.86 9.21
C ALA A 39 -13.27 -0.46 8.91
N MET A 40 -13.53 0.80 8.54
CA MET A 40 -14.86 1.35 8.29
C MET A 40 -14.92 2.10 6.95
N ILE A 41 -16.13 2.26 6.42
CA ILE A 41 -16.37 3.07 5.22
C ILE A 41 -16.06 4.54 5.56
N VAL A 42 -14.98 5.07 5.00
CA VAL A 42 -14.49 6.41 5.33
C VAL A 42 -13.92 7.10 4.09
N GLU A 43 -14.22 8.38 3.92
CA GLU A 43 -13.60 9.22 2.91
C GLU A 43 -12.29 9.78 3.47
N LYS A 44 -11.15 9.38 2.90
CA LYS A 44 -9.83 9.88 3.28
C LYS A 44 -8.93 10.06 2.07
N TYR A 45 -7.93 10.92 2.21
CA TYR A 45 -6.94 11.18 1.17
C TYR A 45 -5.55 11.25 1.78
N TYR A 46 -4.58 10.76 1.01
CA TYR A 46 -3.19 10.66 1.43
C TYR A 46 -2.27 11.08 0.31
N ALA A 47 -1.19 11.74 0.68
CA ALA A 47 -0.06 12.03 -0.19
C ALA A 47 1.24 11.45 0.38
N CYS A 48 2.11 11.07 -0.53
CA CYS A 48 3.49 10.70 -0.27
C CYS A 48 4.38 11.60 -1.14
N PRO A 49 4.75 12.80 -0.63
CA PRO A 49 5.40 13.84 -1.44
C PRO A 49 6.73 13.40 -2.06
N GLU A 50 7.54 12.66 -1.30
CA GLU A 50 8.86 12.20 -1.75
C GLU A 50 8.80 11.35 -3.02
N ARG A 51 7.70 10.60 -3.19
CA ARG A 51 7.48 9.71 -4.34
C ARG A 51 6.41 10.23 -5.28
N LYS A 52 5.89 11.44 -5.04
CA LYS A 52 4.74 12.02 -5.74
C LYS A 52 3.63 10.97 -5.92
N ALA A 53 3.27 10.28 -4.84
CA ALA A 53 2.22 9.28 -4.86
C ALA A 53 1.00 9.77 -4.09
N LEU A 54 -0.18 9.39 -4.56
CA LEU A 54 -1.45 9.81 -4.00
C LEU A 54 -2.36 8.60 -3.83
N HIS A 55 -3.09 8.55 -2.74
CA HIS A 55 -4.09 7.51 -2.51
C HIS A 55 -5.27 8.09 -1.76
N GLY A 56 -6.48 7.96 -2.28
CA GLY A 56 -7.65 8.52 -1.61
C GLY A 56 -8.95 8.16 -2.27
N GLY A 57 -10.05 8.41 -1.57
CA GLY A 57 -11.37 7.98 -1.99
C GLY A 57 -12.28 7.64 -0.82
N ILE A 58 -13.39 6.96 -1.12
CA ILE A 58 -14.22 6.31 -0.11
C ILE A 58 -13.71 4.88 0.08
N PHE A 59 -12.93 4.69 1.14
CA PHE A 59 -12.48 3.37 1.55
C PHE A 59 -13.65 2.49 1.95
N GLY A 60 -13.54 1.19 1.68
CA GLY A 60 -14.51 0.17 2.09
C GLY A 60 -15.77 0.03 1.21
N LYS A 61 -16.21 1.07 0.47
CA LYS A 61 -17.44 0.94 -0.36
C LYS A 61 -17.52 1.85 -1.60
N GLY A 62 -16.66 2.85 -1.76
CA GLY A 62 -16.78 3.77 -2.90
C GLY A 62 -15.52 3.84 -3.76
N PRO A 63 -15.49 4.79 -4.71
CA PRO A 63 -14.37 4.91 -5.62
C PRO A 63 -13.13 5.37 -4.86
N THR A 64 -12.03 4.64 -5.07
CA THR A 64 -10.70 5.01 -4.61
C THR A 64 -9.77 5.15 -5.80
N ARG A 65 -8.82 6.07 -5.70
CA ARG A 65 -7.79 6.28 -6.72
C ARG A 65 -6.43 6.24 -6.08
N THR A 66 -5.52 5.57 -6.76
CA THR A 66 -4.10 5.55 -6.42
C THR A 66 -3.33 6.03 -7.62
N LEU A 67 -2.46 7.01 -7.42
CA LEU A 67 -1.62 7.58 -8.47
C LEU A 67 -0.16 7.45 -8.05
N PHE A 68 0.65 6.99 -8.98
CA PHE A 68 2.11 6.92 -8.87
C PHE A 68 2.72 7.52 -10.14
N PRO A 69 3.95 8.05 -10.07
CA PRO A 69 4.66 8.48 -11.26
C PRO A 69 4.97 7.28 -12.15
N GLU A 70 4.84 7.45 -13.47
CA GLU A 70 5.25 6.41 -14.42
C GLU A 70 6.76 6.14 -14.33
N GLY A 71 7.16 4.88 -14.47
CA GLY A 71 8.56 4.46 -14.42
C GLY A 71 9.22 4.52 -13.04
N GLN A 72 8.50 4.90 -11.98
CA GLN A 72 9.04 4.93 -10.61
C GLN A 72 8.50 3.78 -9.74
N ARG A 73 9.08 3.62 -8.54
CA ARG A 73 8.62 2.65 -7.55
C ARG A 73 7.16 2.93 -7.17
N GLN A 74 6.27 1.98 -7.47
CA GLN A 74 4.84 2.05 -7.19
C GLN A 74 4.49 1.66 -5.74
N TRP A 75 5.24 2.19 -4.78
CA TRP A 75 4.97 1.98 -3.35
C TRP A 75 5.57 3.10 -2.52
N CYS A 76 4.98 3.34 -1.35
CA CYS A 76 5.43 4.32 -0.37
C CYS A 76 5.34 3.68 1.03
N TRP A 77 6.30 3.97 1.92
CA TRP A 77 6.27 3.44 3.28
C TRP A 77 5.06 3.99 4.03
N ARG A 78 4.50 3.20 4.95
CA ARG A 78 3.33 3.58 5.74
C ARG A 78 3.52 4.92 6.46
N SER A 79 4.73 5.20 6.95
CA SER A 79 5.10 6.44 7.64
C SER A 79 5.31 7.64 6.71
N GLU A 80 5.52 7.40 5.42
CA GLU A 80 5.70 8.46 4.42
C GLU A 80 4.33 9.01 3.92
N TRP A 81 3.23 8.28 4.17
CA TRP A 81 1.89 8.75 3.86
C TRP A 81 1.43 9.80 4.87
N GLN A 82 1.04 10.96 4.33
CA GLN A 82 0.48 12.08 5.08
C GLN A 82 -0.99 12.21 4.72
N GLU A 83 -1.86 12.28 5.72
CA GLU A 83 -3.27 12.55 5.50
C GLU A 83 -3.44 13.99 5.00
N ILE A 84 -4.22 14.15 3.94
CA ILE A 84 -4.53 15.45 3.31
C ILE A 84 -6.04 15.54 3.09
N ASP A 85 -6.52 16.74 2.81
CA ASP A 85 -7.91 16.91 2.40
C ASP A 85 -8.11 16.62 0.89
N ARG A 86 -9.37 16.60 0.49
CA ARG A 86 -9.79 16.34 -0.89
C ARG A 86 -9.31 17.40 -1.88
N ALA A 87 -9.33 18.67 -1.47
CA ALA A 87 -8.95 19.79 -2.34
C ALA A 87 -7.45 19.71 -2.67
N GLU A 88 -6.64 19.44 -1.64
CA GLU A 88 -5.21 19.21 -1.77
C GLU A 88 -4.92 17.97 -2.60
N PHE A 89 -5.67 16.88 -2.42
CA PHE A 89 -5.53 15.68 -3.25
C PHE A 89 -5.76 16.00 -4.73
N ARG A 90 -6.83 16.75 -5.05
CA ARG A 90 -7.13 17.15 -6.43
C ARG A 90 -6.04 18.03 -7.02
N ARG A 91 -5.57 19.02 -6.23
CA ARG A 91 -4.49 19.92 -6.60
C ARG A 91 -3.21 19.16 -6.92
N LEU A 92 -2.79 18.26 -6.04
CA LEU A 92 -1.59 17.45 -6.21
C LEU A 92 -1.71 16.45 -7.37
N ALA A 93 -2.87 15.84 -7.57
CA ALA A 93 -3.07 14.91 -8.68
C ALA A 93 -3.04 15.60 -10.05
N THR A 94 -3.56 16.82 -10.16
CA THR A 94 -3.36 17.64 -11.36
C THR A 94 -1.89 18.07 -11.49
N GLN A 95 -1.25 18.52 -10.41
CA GLN A 95 0.13 19.01 -10.43
C GLN A 95 1.17 17.92 -10.75
N TRP A 96 1.01 16.71 -10.18
CA TRP A 96 2.00 15.64 -10.28
C TRP A 96 1.71 14.66 -11.41
N HIS A 97 0.43 14.44 -11.74
CA HIS A 97 0.01 13.40 -12.68
C HIS A 97 -0.83 13.93 -13.85
N GLY A 98 -1.07 15.25 -13.92
CA GLY A 98 -1.84 15.85 -15.02
C GLY A 98 -3.31 15.41 -15.07
N VAL A 99 -3.89 14.98 -13.94
CA VAL A 99 -5.27 14.52 -13.90
C VAL A 99 -6.23 15.65 -14.28
N ASP A 100 -7.03 15.40 -15.32
CA ASP A 100 -8.15 16.23 -15.76
C ASP A 100 -9.44 15.77 -15.08
N TRP A 101 -9.86 16.50 -14.05
CA TRP A 101 -11.07 16.20 -13.28
C TRP A 101 -12.36 16.35 -14.09
N SER A 102 -12.37 17.17 -15.15
CA SER A 102 -13.59 17.40 -15.94
C SER A 102 -14.12 16.13 -16.61
N ARG A 103 -13.24 15.13 -16.79
CA ARG A 103 -13.55 13.84 -17.41
C ARG A 103 -13.87 12.73 -16.40
N GLU A 104 -13.75 13.03 -15.11
CA GLU A 104 -14.01 12.07 -14.04
C GLU A 104 -15.50 11.95 -13.72
N GLY A 105 -15.88 10.86 -13.04
CA GLY A 105 -17.27 10.63 -12.63
C GLY A 105 -17.76 11.66 -11.61
N GLU A 106 -19.10 11.79 -11.48
CA GLU A 106 -19.78 12.74 -10.58
C GLU A 106 -19.21 12.74 -9.16
N TRP A 107 -18.84 11.56 -8.65
CA TRP A 107 -18.28 11.45 -7.30
C TRP A 107 -16.98 12.24 -7.12
N TRP A 108 -16.08 12.29 -8.10
CA TRP A 108 -14.83 13.05 -8.02
C TRP A 108 -15.04 14.55 -8.27
N ASN A 109 -16.13 14.89 -8.96
CA ASN A 109 -16.47 16.25 -9.36
C ASN A 109 -17.33 17.03 -8.37
N ARG A 110 -17.93 16.37 -7.37
CA ARG A 110 -18.57 17.08 -6.25
C ARG A 110 -17.54 17.92 -5.46
N GLU A 111 -18.01 19.07 -4.98
CA GLU A 111 -17.25 19.99 -4.11
C GLU A 111 -17.04 19.40 -2.70
#